data_AF-A0A5K0XWB4-F1
#
_entry.id   AF-A0A5K0XWB4-F1
#
_cell.length_a   1.000
_cell.length_b   1.000
_cell.length_c   1.000
_cell.angle_alpha   90.00
_cell.angle_beta   90.00
_cell.angle_gamma   90.00
#
_symmetry.space_group_name_H-M   'P 1'
#
loop_
_entity.id
_entity.type
_entity.pdbx_description
1 polymer ?
#
loop_
_entity_poly.entity_id
_entity_poly.type
_entity_poly.pdbx_seq_one_letter_code
_entity_poly.pdbx_strand_id
1 'polypeptide(L)'
;RKAISKFIELYLIWKLPLRKFGLVPEHAYEEDYASCQMAILPEKFFPAAEDGRICFRRSSKWCFWSGGVELEDGSRLEADVVMLATGFDGLKKLKWIFPEPFRHYIQDSSGIVPLY
;
A
#
# COMPACT_ATOMS: atom_id res chain seq x y z
N ARG A 1 5.07 -7.87 -21.13
CA ARG A 1 4.91 -7.39 -19.73
C ARG A 1 4.16 -6.05 -19.69
N LYS A 2 4.66 -4.99 -20.35
CA LYS A 2 4.01 -3.66 -20.39
C LYS A 2 2.56 -3.62 -20.86
N ALA A 3 2.25 -4.27 -21.98
CA ALA A 3 0.90 -4.30 -22.54
C ALA A 3 -0.12 -4.91 -21.55
N ILE A 4 0.21 -6.04 -20.92
CA ILE A 4 -0.66 -6.74 -19.97
C ILE A 4 -0.95 -5.85 -18.75
N SER A 5 0.07 -5.17 -18.23
CA SER A 5 -0.09 -4.25 -17.09
C SER A 5 -1.07 -3.12 -17.40
N LYS A 6 -0.95 -2.49 -18.59
CA LYS A 6 -1.87 -1.43 -19.01
C LYS A 6 -3.31 -1.92 -19.18
N PHE A 7 -3.51 -3.16 -19.63
CA PHE A 7 -4.84 -3.76 -19.72
C PHE A 7 -5.46 -4.00 -18.33
N ILE A 8 -4.67 -4.50 -17.37
CA ILE A 8 -5.13 -4.71 -15.99
C ILE A 8 -5.49 -3.38 -15.33
N GLU A 9 -4.62 -2.38 -15.47
CA GLU A 9 -4.87 -1.01 -15.00
C GLU A 9 -6.16 -0.44 -15.57
N LEU A 10 -6.35 -0.53 -16.88
CA LEU A 10 -7.58 -0.06 -17.55
C LEU A 10 -8.81 -0.82 -17.04
N TYR A 11 -8.70 -2.14 -16.86
CA TYR A 11 -9.77 -2.97 -16.33
C TYR A 11 -10.14 -2.59 -14.89
N LEU A 12 -9.16 -2.33 -14.02
CA LEU A 12 -9.41 -1.95 -12.63
C LEU A 12 -10.03 -0.57 -12.52
N ILE A 13 -9.52 0.41 -13.26
CA ILE A 13 -10.09 1.76 -13.30
C ILE A 13 -11.52 1.74 -13.87
N TRP A 14 -11.80 0.84 -14.81
CA TRP A 14 -13.14 0.67 -15.38
C TRP A 14 -14.10 -0.07 -14.43
N LYS A 15 -13.64 -1.13 -13.77
CA LYS A 15 -14.48 -1.99 -12.91
C LYS A 15 -14.72 -1.40 -11.52
N LEU A 16 -13.73 -0.71 -10.96
CA LEU A 16 -13.77 -0.17 -9.60
C LEU A 16 -13.91 1.36 -9.63
N PRO A 17 -14.60 1.97 -8.66
CA PRO A 17 -14.79 3.42 -8.61
C PRO A 17 -13.54 4.19 -8.15
N LEU A 18 -12.33 3.80 -8.60
CA LEU A 18 -11.06 4.38 -8.16
C LEU A 18 -10.99 5.89 -8.45
N ARG A 19 -11.48 6.31 -9.61
CA ARG A 19 -11.52 7.75 -9.99
C ARG A 19 -12.42 8.56 -9.06
N LYS A 20 -13.59 8.03 -8.70
CA LYS A 20 -14.56 8.69 -7.81
C LYS A 20 -13.92 8.99 -6.44
N PHE A 21 -13.07 8.09 -5.96
CA PHE A 21 -12.44 8.20 -4.65
C PHE A 21 -10.98 8.69 -4.67
N GLY A 22 -10.44 9.09 -5.83
CA GLY A 22 -9.05 9.55 -5.95
C GLY A 22 -8.01 8.46 -5.66
N LEU A 23 -8.36 7.19 -5.84
CA LEU A 23 -7.51 6.01 -5.56
C LEU A 23 -6.74 5.53 -6.79
N VAL A 24 -6.74 6.29 -7.88
CA VAL A 24 -5.89 5.98 -9.03
C VAL A 24 -4.43 6.28 -8.63
N PRO A 25 -3.51 5.30 -8.72
CA PRO A 25 -2.08 5.49 -8.52
C PRO A 25 -1.52 6.58 -9.44
N GLU A 26 -0.51 7.31 -8.95
CA GLU A 26 0.19 8.33 -9.75
C GLU A 26 1.31 7.70 -10.60
N HIS A 27 1.78 6.51 -10.23
CA HIS A 27 2.80 5.73 -10.94
C HIS A 27 2.16 4.64 -11.82
N ALA A 28 2.96 4.05 -12.70
CA ALA A 28 2.50 3.00 -13.60
C ALA A 28 2.28 1.67 -12.85
N TYR A 29 1.15 0.99 -13.11
CA TYR A 29 0.78 -0.28 -12.49
C TYR A 29 1.74 -1.45 -12.76
N GLU A 30 2.74 -1.27 -13.64
CA GLU A 30 3.80 -2.26 -13.91
C GLU A 30 4.58 -2.61 -12.63
N GLU A 31 4.71 -1.65 -11.71
CA GLU A 31 5.39 -1.81 -10.43
C GLU A 31 4.50 -2.50 -9.38
N ASP A 32 3.20 -2.22 -9.38
CA ASP A 32 2.25 -2.75 -8.38
C ASP A 32 1.88 -4.22 -8.64
N TYR A 33 1.85 -4.66 -9.89
CA TYR A 33 1.54 -6.06 -10.24
C TYR A 33 2.57 -7.05 -9.68
N ALA A 34 3.85 -6.65 -9.59
CA ALA A 34 4.91 -7.48 -9.02
C ALA A 34 4.76 -7.70 -7.50
N SER A 35 3.98 -6.85 -6.82
CA SER A 35 3.80 -6.89 -5.36
C SER A 35 2.59 -7.71 -4.89
N CYS A 36 1.74 -8.22 -5.81
CA CYS A 36 0.48 -8.90 -5.50
C CYS A 36 -0.49 -8.10 -4.57
N GLN A 37 -0.27 -6.79 -4.38
CA GLN A 37 -1.11 -5.96 -3.50
C GLN A 37 -2.58 -5.83 -3.96
N MET A 38 -2.86 -6.14 -5.23
CA MET A 38 -4.19 -6.02 -5.84
C MET A 38 -5.18 -7.14 -5.46
N ALA A 39 -4.77 -8.19 -4.73
CA ALA A 39 -5.52 -9.44 -4.73
C ALA A 39 -6.68 -9.56 -3.72
N ILE A 40 -6.84 -8.68 -2.73
CA ILE A 40 -7.91 -8.85 -1.73
C ILE A 40 -8.55 -7.52 -1.36
N LEU A 41 -9.46 -7.05 -2.22
CA LEU A 41 -10.39 -6.00 -1.85
C LEU A 41 -11.61 -6.62 -1.15
N PRO A 42 -11.94 -6.26 0.10
CA PRO A 42 -13.15 -6.74 0.76
C PRO A 42 -14.40 -6.32 -0.03
N GLU A 43 -15.39 -7.21 -0.16
CA GLU A 43 -16.61 -6.96 -0.96
C GLU A 43 -17.33 -5.66 -0.57
N LYS A 44 -17.30 -5.29 0.72
CA LYS A 44 -17.99 -4.12 1.25
C LYS A 44 -17.14 -2.85 1.31
N PHE A 45 -15.92 -2.86 0.74
CA PHE A 45 -15.00 -1.71 0.80
C PHE A 45 -15.59 -0.46 0.14
N PHE A 46 -15.95 -0.54 -1.15
CA PHE A 46 -16.53 0.60 -1.85
C PHE A 46 -17.93 0.97 -1.38
N PRO A 47 -18.84 0.03 -1.07
CA PRO A 47 -20.11 0.38 -0.42
C PRO A 47 -19.91 1.16 0.88
N ALA A 48 -18.96 0.78 1.74
CA ALA A 48 -18.67 1.53 2.96
C ALA A 48 -18.08 2.92 2.69
N ALA A 49 -17.32 3.10 1.60
CA ALA A 49 -16.86 4.41 1.16
C ALA A 49 -18.00 5.28 0.60
N GLU A 50 -18.97 4.69 -0.11
CA GLU A 50 -20.16 5.40 -0.59
C GLU A 50 -21.07 5.84 0.55
N ASP A 51 -21.20 5.00 1.59
CA ASP A 51 -21.95 5.32 2.81
C ASP A 51 -21.21 6.32 3.72
N GLY A 52 -20.01 6.77 3.36
CA GLY A 52 -19.20 7.72 4.15
C GLY A 52 -18.53 7.12 5.39
N ARG A 53 -18.57 5.78 5.56
CA ARG A 53 -17.88 5.08 6.66
C ARG A 53 -16.37 4.95 6.43
N ILE A 54 -15.95 5.01 5.17
CA ILE A 54 -14.53 5.06 4.78
C ILE A 54 -14.28 6.36 4.05
N CYS A 55 -13.39 7.20 4.59
CA CYS A 55 -12.99 8.46 4.00
C CYS A 55 -11.53 8.40 3.58
N PHE A 56 -11.26 8.66 2.30
CA PHE A 56 -9.89 8.71 1.79
C PHE A 56 -9.29 10.11 1.95
N ARG A 57 -8.06 10.15 2.45
CA ARG A 57 -7.24 11.37 2.56
C ARG A 57 -5.83 11.03 2.08
N ARG A 58 -5.34 11.76 1.07
CA ARG A 58 -3.95 11.67 0.61
C ARG A 58 -3.14 12.71 1.36
N SER A 59 -2.09 12.29 2.05
CA SER A 59 -1.18 13.18 2.76
C SER A 59 0.21 12.56 2.79
N SER A 60 1.24 13.35 2.46
CA SER A 60 2.62 12.86 2.41
C SER A 60 3.32 12.93 3.76
N LYS A 61 2.85 13.83 4.64
CA LYS A 61 3.35 14.05 5.99
C LYS A 61 2.18 14.19 6.95
N TRP A 62 2.34 13.64 8.14
CA TRP A 62 1.36 13.73 9.21
C TRP A 62 2.07 13.61 10.56
N CYS A 63 1.42 14.07 11.62
CA CYS A 63 1.89 13.89 12.98
C CYS A 63 0.71 13.61 13.94
N PHE A 64 1.02 13.10 15.13
CA PHE A 64 0.02 12.96 16.18
C PHE A 64 -0.23 14.28 16.89
N TRP A 65 -1.48 14.50 17.29
CA TRP A 65 -1.86 15.53 18.26
C TRP A 65 -2.74 14.91 19.35
N SER A 66 -3.07 15.67 20.39
CA SER A 66 -3.76 15.14 21.57
C SER A 66 -5.12 14.50 21.29
N GLY A 67 -5.77 14.82 20.16
CA GLY A 67 -7.05 14.24 19.74
C GLY A 67 -6.98 13.27 18.56
N GLY A 68 -5.79 13.01 17.99
CA GLY A 68 -5.67 12.11 16.83
C GLY A 68 -4.49 12.45 15.92
N VAL A 69 -4.77 12.74 14.65
CA VAL A 69 -3.76 12.99 13.60
C VAL A 69 -3.94 14.37 12.95
N GLU A 70 -2.83 15.08 12.73
CA GLU A 70 -2.78 16.31 11.93
C GLU A 70 -2.08 16.00 10.60
N LEU A 71 -2.69 16.41 9.49
CA LEU A 71 -2.20 16.21 8.13
C LEU A 71 -1.38 17.41 7.65
N GLU A 72 -0.63 17.25 6.56
CA GLU A 72 0.22 18.30 5.97
C GLU A 72 -0.53 19.60 5.61
N ASP A 73 -1.83 19.54 5.33
CA ASP A 73 -2.68 20.71 5.03
C ASP A 73 -3.18 21.44 6.30
N GLY A 74 -2.74 21.01 7.49
CA GLY A 74 -3.17 21.53 8.78
C GLY A 74 -4.53 21.00 9.24
N SER A 75 -5.19 20.12 8.47
CA SER A 75 -6.43 19.50 8.89
C SER A 75 -6.20 18.50 10.02
N ARG A 76 -7.09 18.50 11.01
CA ARG A 76 -7.05 17.58 12.15
C ARG A 76 -8.15 16.54 12.04
N LEU A 77 -7.74 15.28 12.12
CA LEU A 77 -8.61 14.13 12.23
C LEU A 77 -8.63 13.68 13.68
N GLU A 78 -9.81 13.73 14.29
CA GLU A 78 -10.04 13.12 15.59
C GLU A 78 -10.10 11.60 15.45
N ALA A 79 -9.40 10.88 16.33
CA ALA A 79 -9.36 9.42 16.30
C ALA A 79 -9.08 8.84 17.68
N ASP A 80 -9.89 7.88 18.11
CA ASP A 80 -9.65 7.09 19.32
C ASP A 80 -8.51 6.08 19.12
N VAL A 81 -8.37 5.56 17.90
CA VAL A 81 -7.39 4.53 17.53
C VAL A 81 -6.76 4.87 16.18
N VAL A 82 -5.43 4.76 16.11
CA VAL A 82 -4.67 4.90 14.86
C VAL A 82 -3.96 3.59 14.55
N MET A 83 -4.27 2.99 13.40
CA MET A 83 -3.66 1.75 12.93
C MET A 83 -2.67 2.04 11.79
N LEU A 84 -1.40 1.71 12.00
CA LEU A 84 -0.34 1.89 11.00
C LEU A 84 -0.20 0.66 10.11
N ALA A 85 -0.93 0.63 8.99
CA ALA A 85 -0.88 -0.43 8.00
C ALA A 85 0.25 -0.22 6.95
N THR A 86 1.45 0.15 7.39
CA THR A 86 2.59 0.55 6.53
C THR A 86 3.46 -0.61 6.04
N GLY A 87 3.01 -1.86 6.25
CA GLY A 87 3.74 -3.06 5.84
C GLY A 87 4.92 -3.42 6.75
N PHE A 88 5.85 -4.23 6.24
CA PHE A 88 7.01 -4.72 6.98
C PHE A 88 8.28 -4.62 6.15
N ASP A 89 9.42 -4.39 6.82
CA ASP A 89 10.75 -4.58 6.22
C ASP A 89 11.12 -6.07 6.22
N GLY A 90 10.66 -6.77 5.19
CA GLY A 90 10.84 -8.22 5.05
C GLY A 90 12.31 -8.63 4.99
N LEU A 91 13.15 -7.86 4.28
CA LEU A 91 14.57 -8.17 4.13
C LEU A 91 15.31 -8.04 5.47
N LYS A 92 15.06 -6.96 6.23
CA LYS A 92 15.63 -6.81 7.57
C LYS A 92 15.19 -7.94 8.49
N LYS A 93 13.91 -8.32 8.43
CA LYS A 93 13.37 -9.44 9.22
C LYS A 93 14.04 -10.76 8.86
N LEU A 94 14.20 -11.06 7.58
CA LEU A 94 14.87 -12.28 7.11
C LEU A 94 16.33 -12.30 7.55
N LYS A 95 17.08 -11.20 7.35
CA LYS A 95 18.46 -11.09 7.84
C LYS A 95 18.57 -11.37 9.34
N TRP A 96 17.59 -10.93 10.13
CA TRP A 96 17.58 -11.18 11.57
C TRP A 96 17.34 -12.65 11.93
N ILE A 97 16.45 -13.35 11.21
CA ILE A 97 16.08 -14.76 11.48
C ILE A 97 17.23 -15.73 11.16
N PHE A 98 17.96 -15.50 10.06
CA PHE A 98 19.05 -16.40 9.66
C PHE A 98 20.34 -16.10 10.42
N PRO A 99 21.00 -17.13 10.98
CA PRO A 99 22.32 -17.00 11.61
C PRO A 99 23.44 -16.92 10.57
N GLU A 100 24.63 -16.51 11.01
CA GLU A 100 25.84 -16.60 10.18
C GLU A 100 26.24 -18.07 9.93
N PRO A 101 26.80 -18.40 8.75
CA PRO A 101 27.12 -17.53 7.61
C PRO A 101 25.95 -17.31 6.63
N PHE A 102 24.77 -17.88 6.92
CA PHE A 102 23.66 -17.97 5.96
C PHE A 102 23.00 -16.63 5.64
N ARG A 103 23.13 -15.65 6.53
CA ARG A 103 22.60 -14.30 6.37
C ARG A 103 23.07 -13.63 5.08
N HIS A 104 24.30 -13.89 4.66
CA HIS A 104 24.88 -13.31 3.44
C HIS A 104 24.33 -13.92 2.14
N TYR A 105 23.69 -15.09 2.20
CA TYR A 105 23.11 -15.75 1.02
C TYR A 105 21.65 -15.38 0.75
N ILE A 106 21.00 -14.59 1.64
CA ILE A 106 19.60 -14.16 1.48
C ILE A 106 19.42 -13.23 0.27
N GLN A 107 20.47 -12.47 -0.05
CA GLN A 107 20.44 -11.47 -1.10
C GLN A 107 21.58 -11.78 -2.06
N ASP A 108 21.26 -11.96 -3.34
CA ASP A 108 22.27 -12.16 -4.36
C ASP A 108 22.99 -10.84 -4.73
N SER A 109 23.99 -10.93 -5.61
CA SER A 109 24.74 -9.76 -6.09
C SER A 109 23.91 -8.75 -6.87
N SER A 110 22.71 -9.11 -7.31
CA SER A 110 21.76 -8.21 -7.98
C SER A 110 20.80 -7.51 -6.99
N GLY A 111 20.89 -7.84 -5.70
CA GLY A 111 20.04 -7.29 -4.67
C GLY A 111 18.67 -7.98 -4.56
N ILE A 112 18.44 -9.04 -5.35
CA ILE A 112 17.19 -9.80 -5.36
C ILE A 112 17.18 -10.78 -4.19
N VAL A 113 16.02 -10.89 -3.55
CA VAL A 113 15.73 -11.85 -2.49
C VAL A 113 14.78 -12.88 -3.09
N PRO A 114 15.22 -14.10 -3.43
CA PRO A 114 14.37 -15.11 -4.05
C PRO A 114 13.41 -15.68 -3.00
N LEU A 115 12.28 -15.00 -2.80
CA LEU A 115 11.22 -15.47 -1.91
C LEU A 115 10.18 -16.34 -2.62
N TYR A 116 10.25 -16.42 -3.96
CA TYR A 116 9.47 -17.32 -4.83
C TYR A 116 10.24 -17.55 -6.14
#